data_AF-A0A1M3G1A7-F1
#
_entry.id   AF-A0A1M3G1A7-F1
#
_cell.length_a   1.000
_cell.length_b   1.000
_cell.length_c   1.000
_cell.angle_alpha   90.00
_cell.angle_beta   90.00
_cell.angle_gamma   90.00
#
_symmetry.space_group_name_H-M   'P 1'
#
loop_
_entity.id
_entity.type
_entity.pdbx_description
1 polymer ?
#
loop_
_entity_poly.entity_id
_entity_poly.type
_entity_poly.pdbx_seq_one_letter_code
_entity_poly.pdbx_strand_id
1 'polypeptide(L)'
;MSRSYLPDQVLTDRLLMSDTEAFEELYRRYWHSLYSYSNKKLYSSDDARRIVRDIFIQLWEKRHLLPVDFSISEYLYTEIRNAVVICLNEKLNVESINEMIEREVAYGFSVEALQAARQPVIQHTAQPRIRQSAIKKNNPKYFITLAHLKWLFQTVTAKLL
;
A
#
# COMPACT_ATOMS: atom_id res chain seq x y z
N MET A 1 19.21 -38.61 -4.30
CA MET A 1 17.99 -39.41 -4.09
C MET A 1 16.99 -39.04 -5.16
N SER A 2 16.55 -40.01 -5.96
CA SER A 2 15.56 -39.80 -7.02
C SER A 2 14.22 -39.46 -6.37
N ARG A 3 13.84 -38.17 -6.33
CA ARG A 3 12.51 -37.76 -5.84
C ARG A 3 11.48 -38.25 -6.85
N SER A 4 10.91 -39.42 -6.62
CA SER A 4 9.73 -39.88 -7.34
C SER A 4 8.60 -38.89 -7.09
N TYR A 5 8.07 -38.29 -8.16
CA TYR A 5 6.92 -37.39 -8.07
C TYR A 5 5.70 -38.18 -7.56
N LEU A 6 5.35 -37.98 -6.29
CA LEU A 6 4.14 -38.59 -5.70
C LEU A 6 2.91 -37.72 -6.03
N PRO A 7 1.76 -38.33 -6.34
CA PRO A 7 0.49 -37.61 -6.48
C PRO A 7 0.08 -36.93 -5.17
N ASP A 8 -0.68 -35.83 -5.28
CA ASP A 8 -1.10 -35.05 -4.11
C ASP A 8 -1.99 -35.84 -3.16
N GLN A 9 -2.79 -36.79 -3.65
CA GLN A 9 -3.58 -37.68 -2.80
C GLN A 9 -2.67 -38.49 -1.87
N VAL A 10 -1.60 -39.09 -2.42
CA VAL A 10 -0.65 -39.89 -1.64
C VAL A 10 0.08 -39.05 -0.60
N LEU A 11 0.42 -37.80 -0.94
CA LEU A 11 1.02 -36.86 0.02
C LEU A 11 0.02 -36.46 1.11
N THR A 12 -1.25 -36.31 0.75
CA THR A 12 -2.33 -35.99 1.71
C THR A 12 -2.54 -37.14 2.67
N ASP A 13 -2.63 -38.38 2.20
CA ASP A 13 -2.77 -39.56 3.05
C ASP A 13 -1.61 -39.69 4.06
N ARG A 14 -0.38 -39.41 3.61
CA ARG A 14 0.81 -39.38 4.47
C ARG A 14 0.79 -38.23 5.47
N LEU A 15 0.31 -37.06 5.06
CA LEU A 15 0.12 -35.90 5.95
C LEU A 15 -0.84 -36.25 7.10
N LEU A 16 -1.94 -36.97 6.83
CA LEU A 16 -2.87 -37.43 7.87
C LEU A 16 -2.15 -38.35 8.89
N MET A 17 -1.17 -39.12 8.45
CA MET A 17 -0.31 -39.96 9.31
C MET A 17 0.82 -39.17 10.01
N SER A 18 0.81 -37.83 9.96
CA SER A 18 1.84 -36.94 10.51
C SER A 18 3.24 -37.10 9.88
N ASP A 19 3.30 -37.51 8.61
CA ASP A 19 4.55 -37.52 7.84
C ASP A 19 5.00 -36.09 7.53
N THR A 20 6.13 -35.68 8.10
CA THR A 20 6.72 -34.35 7.90
C THR A 20 7.30 -34.16 6.50
N GLU A 21 7.78 -35.22 5.85
CA GLU A 21 8.33 -35.13 4.49
C GLU A 21 7.20 -34.85 3.48
N ALA A 22 6.04 -35.47 3.70
CA ALA A 22 4.85 -35.20 2.90
C ALA A 22 4.38 -33.75 3.05
N PHE A 23 4.37 -33.22 4.28
CA PHE A 23 4.05 -31.82 4.56
C PHE A 23 5.03 -30.86 3.86
N GLU A 24 6.34 -31.11 3.98
CA GLU A 24 7.36 -30.27 3.34
C GLU A 24 7.21 -30.26 1.82
N GLU A 25 6.93 -31.41 1.21
CA GLU A 25 6.71 -31.51 -0.22
C GLU A 25 5.45 -30.76 -0.68
N LEU A 26 4.34 -30.86 0.07
CA LEU A 26 3.13 -30.08 -0.18
C LEU A 26 3.40 -28.57 -0.05
N TYR A 27 4.11 -28.16 1.00
CA TYR A 27 4.52 -26.77 1.19
C TYR A 27 5.32 -26.27 -0.02
N ARG A 28 6.34 -27.01 -0.44
CA ARG A 28 7.19 -26.66 -1.58
C ARG A 28 6.40 -26.53 -2.88
N ARG A 29 5.42 -27.41 -3.11
CA ARG A 29 4.56 -27.39 -4.31
C ARG A 29 3.64 -26.18 -4.36
N TYR A 30 3.01 -25.85 -3.25
CA TYR A 30 1.91 -24.89 -3.23
C TYR A 30 2.31 -23.48 -2.78
N TRP A 31 3.42 -23.34 -2.04
CA TRP A 31 3.90 -22.06 -1.49
C TRP A 31 3.92 -20.93 -2.53
N HIS A 32 4.63 -21.14 -3.64
CA HIS A 32 4.83 -20.09 -4.64
C HIS A 32 3.51 -19.65 -5.28
N SER A 33 2.63 -20.59 -5.62
CA SER A 33 1.32 -20.32 -6.20
C SER A 33 0.40 -19.55 -5.24
N LEU A 34 0.33 -19.96 -3.98
CA LEU A 34 -0.51 -19.28 -2.97
C LEU A 34 0.04 -17.90 -2.61
N TYR A 35 1.36 -17.76 -2.51
CA TYR A 35 2.02 -16.48 -2.30
C TYR A 35 1.76 -15.53 -3.47
N SER A 36 1.95 -15.99 -4.71
CA SER A 36 1.71 -15.19 -5.91
C SER A 36 0.25 -14.72 -5.99
N TYR A 37 -0.70 -15.63 -5.71
CA TYR A 37 -2.13 -15.30 -5.64
C TYR A 37 -2.40 -14.20 -4.61
N SER A 38 -1.91 -14.35 -3.39
CA SER A 38 -2.15 -13.41 -2.29
C SER A 38 -1.48 -12.07 -2.52
N ASN A 39 -0.22 -12.07 -2.97
CA ASN A 39 0.53 -10.85 -3.26
C ASN A 39 -0.12 -10.03 -4.38
N LYS A 40 -0.67 -10.68 -5.41
CA LYS A 40 -1.42 -10.02 -6.49
C LYS A 40 -2.70 -9.35 -6.00
N LYS A 41 -3.31 -9.85 -4.92
CA LYS A 41 -4.57 -9.31 -4.37
C LYS A 41 -4.34 -8.26 -3.29
N LEU A 42 -3.33 -8.45 -2.45
CA LEU A 42 -3.05 -7.60 -1.29
C LEU A 42 -2.04 -6.49 -1.56
N TYR A 43 -1.28 -6.58 -2.66
CA TYR A 43 -0.16 -5.69 -2.98
C TYR A 43 0.84 -5.53 -1.82
N SER A 44 0.92 -6.54 -0.96
CA SER A 44 1.75 -6.55 0.24
C SER A 44 2.45 -7.90 0.33
N SER A 45 3.77 -7.89 0.13
CA SER A 45 4.57 -9.11 0.22
C SER A 45 4.61 -9.65 1.65
N ASP A 46 4.49 -8.80 2.66
CA ASP A 46 4.53 -9.22 4.05
C ASP A 46 3.25 -9.96 4.42
N ASP A 47 2.09 -9.37 4.13
CA ASP A 47 0.79 -10.01 4.36
C ASP A 47 0.64 -11.31 3.57
N ALA A 48 1.08 -11.32 2.30
CA ALA A 48 1.07 -12.54 1.49
C ALA A 48 1.91 -13.65 2.11
N ARG A 49 3.12 -13.35 2.60
CA ARG A 49 4.00 -14.34 3.24
C ARG A 49 3.39 -14.84 4.56
N ARG A 50 2.86 -13.93 5.37
CA ARG A 50 2.20 -14.24 6.64
C ARG A 50 1.01 -15.17 6.43
N ILE A 51 0.09 -14.80 5.54
CA ILE A 51 -1.12 -15.58 5.27
C ILE A 51 -0.78 -17.00 4.80
N VAL A 52 0.14 -17.15 3.85
CA VAL A 52 0.50 -18.49 3.36
C VAL A 52 1.11 -19.32 4.48
N ARG A 53 2.01 -18.75 5.29
CA ARG A 53 2.58 -19.44 6.45
C ARG A 53 1.48 -19.88 7.41
N ASP A 54 0.56 -18.99 7.76
CA ASP A 54 -0.51 -19.24 8.72
C ASP A 54 -1.44 -20.37 8.23
N ILE A 55 -1.74 -20.42 6.93
CA ILE A 55 -2.52 -21.53 6.32
C ILE A 55 -1.80 -22.87 6.46
N PHE A 56 -0.49 -22.92 6.23
CA PHE A 56 0.26 -24.17 6.38
C PHE A 56 0.40 -24.60 7.84
N ILE A 57 0.50 -23.66 8.78
CA ILE A 57 0.42 -23.96 10.22
C ILE A 57 -0.94 -24.57 10.54
N GLN A 58 -2.03 -23.95 10.11
CA GLN A 58 -3.37 -24.46 10.33
C GLN A 58 -3.61 -25.82 9.68
N LEU A 59 -3.08 -26.04 8.47
CA LEU A 59 -3.13 -27.33 7.79
C LEU A 59 -2.46 -28.41 8.65
N TRP A 60 -1.28 -28.12 9.19
CA TRP A 60 -0.57 -29.06 10.06
C TRP A 60 -1.36 -29.32 11.35
N GLU A 61 -1.83 -28.27 12.03
CA GLU A 61 -2.58 -28.40 13.28
C GLU A 61 -3.88 -29.21 13.12
N LYS A 62 -4.62 -28.96 12.02
CA LYS A 62 -5.91 -29.58 11.74
C LYS A 62 -5.81 -30.89 10.97
N ARG A 63 -4.61 -31.38 10.65
CA ARG A 63 -4.41 -32.56 9.77
C ARG A 63 -5.24 -33.78 10.17
N HIS A 64 -5.44 -34.04 11.46
CA HIS A 64 -6.22 -35.18 11.96
C HIS A 64 -7.74 -35.01 11.86
N LEU A 65 -8.20 -33.79 11.57
CA LEU A 65 -9.61 -33.42 11.43
C LEU A 65 -10.04 -33.27 9.98
N LEU A 66 -9.09 -33.37 9.04
CA LEU A 66 -9.38 -33.26 7.62
C LEU A 66 -10.10 -34.53 7.14
N PRO A 67 -11.05 -34.40 6.19
CA PRO A 67 -11.68 -35.57 5.56
C PRO A 67 -10.63 -36.48 4.91
N VAL A 68 -10.95 -37.76 4.72
CA VAL A 68 -10.05 -38.70 4.03
C VAL A 68 -10.03 -38.45 2.51
N ASP A 69 -11.18 -38.08 1.95
CA ASP A 69 -11.37 -37.91 0.50
C ASP A 69 -11.59 -36.43 0.13
N PHE A 70 -10.56 -35.60 0.27
CA PHE A 70 -10.62 -34.21 -0.20
C PHE A 70 -9.38 -33.82 -1.02
N SER A 71 -9.58 -32.89 -1.95
CA SER A 71 -8.49 -32.32 -2.71
C SER A 71 -7.75 -31.28 -1.88
N ILE A 72 -6.49 -31.57 -1.53
CA ILE A 72 -5.63 -30.62 -0.82
C ILE A 72 -5.50 -29.29 -1.57
N SER A 73 -5.49 -29.33 -2.91
CA SER A 73 -5.45 -28.14 -3.75
C SER A 73 -6.69 -27.26 -3.53
N GLU A 74 -7.88 -27.85 -3.50
CA GLU A 74 -9.15 -27.14 -3.32
C GLU A 74 -9.25 -26.55 -1.91
N TYR A 75 -8.83 -27.30 -0.89
CA TYR A 75 -8.73 -26.83 0.47
C TYR A 75 -7.82 -25.60 0.58
N LEU A 76 -6.57 -25.71 0.11
CA LEU A 76 -5.59 -24.62 0.18
C LEU A 76 -6.07 -23.36 -0.56
N TYR A 77 -6.68 -23.53 -1.74
CA TYR A 77 -7.23 -22.39 -2.49
C TYR A 77 -8.51 -21.81 -1.88
N THR A 78 -9.25 -22.59 -1.08
CA THR A 78 -10.40 -22.06 -0.32
C THR A 78 -9.90 -21.23 0.86
N GLU A 79 -8.96 -21.77 1.64
CA GLU A 79 -8.36 -21.07 2.77
C GLU A 79 -7.65 -19.78 2.35
N ILE A 80 -6.87 -19.80 1.26
CA ILE A 80 -6.16 -18.59 0.80
C ILE A 80 -7.12 -17.48 0.35
N ARG A 81 -8.24 -17.83 -0.28
CA ARG A 81 -9.25 -16.85 -0.71
C ARG A 81 -9.90 -16.21 0.50
N ASN A 82 -10.30 -17.02 1.48
CA ASN A 82 -10.92 -16.54 2.71
C ASN A 82 -9.96 -15.63 3.48
N ALA A 83 -8.69 -16.06 3.67
CA ALA A 83 -7.70 -15.27 4.39
C ALA A 83 -7.38 -13.93 3.69
N VAL A 84 -7.30 -13.91 2.35
CA VAL A 84 -7.13 -12.66 1.58
C VAL A 84 -8.33 -11.73 1.77
N VAL A 85 -9.57 -12.25 1.75
CA VAL A 85 -10.78 -11.45 1.97
C VAL A 85 -10.80 -10.86 3.39
N ILE A 86 -10.48 -11.66 4.40
CA ILE A 86 -10.40 -11.20 5.79
C ILE A 86 -9.36 -10.08 5.91
N CYS A 87 -8.15 -10.28 5.38
CA CYS A 87 -7.09 -9.27 5.43
C CYS A 87 -7.48 -7.98 4.68
N LEU A 88 -8.17 -8.08 3.54
CA LEU A 88 -8.70 -6.90 2.84
C LEU A 88 -9.76 -6.18 3.68
N ASN A 89 -10.68 -6.91 4.29
CA ASN A 89 -11.71 -6.31 5.14
C ASN A 89 -11.12 -5.62 6.36
N GLU A 90 -10.10 -6.22 7.00
CA GLU A 90 -9.36 -5.59 8.11
C GLU A 90 -8.73 -4.26 7.68
N LYS A 91 -8.13 -4.22 6.48
CA LYS A 91 -7.55 -2.99 5.90
C LYS A 91 -8.59 -1.96 5.48
N LEU A 92 -9.79 -2.40 5.14
CA LEU A 92 -10.91 -1.56 4.73
C LEU A 92 -11.78 -1.12 5.91
N ASN A 93 -11.58 -1.68 7.10
CA ASN A 93 -12.46 -1.42 8.23
C ASN A 93 -12.43 0.09 8.54
N VAL A 94 -13.62 0.69 8.51
CA VAL A 94 -13.80 2.14 8.48
C VAL A 94 -13.28 2.78 9.77
N GLU A 95 -13.22 2.08 10.91
CA GLU A 95 -12.52 2.56 12.11
C GLU A 95 -11.04 2.89 11.85
N SER A 96 -10.30 2.07 11.09
CA SER A 96 -8.88 2.35 10.79
C SER A 96 -8.73 3.60 9.92
N ILE A 97 -9.65 3.78 8.96
CA ILE A 97 -9.66 4.94 8.09
C ILE A 97 -10.13 6.17 8.87
N ASN A 98 -11.14 6.04 9.73
CA ASN A 98 -11.64 7.10 10.59
C ASN A 98 -10.59 7.53 11.60
N GLU A 99 -9.87 6.61 12.24
CA GLU A 99 -8.75 6.97 13.13
C GLU A 99 -7.63 7.68 12.38
N MET A 100 -7.34 7.28 11.14
CA MET A 100 -6.32 7.93 10.31
C MET A 100 -6.78 9.32 9.85
N ILE A 101 -8.06 9.46 9.46
CA ILE A 101 -8.69 10.74 9.14
C ILE A 101 -8.72 11.62 10.39
N GLU A 102 -9.17 11.12 11.53
CA GLU A 102 -9.20 11.84 12.80
C GLU A 102 -7.81 12.32 13.19
N ARG A 103 -6.77 11.49 13.07
CA ARG A 103 -5.40 11.94 13.35
C ARG A 103 -4.94 13.05 12.42
N GLU A 104 -5.12 12.92 11.11
CA GLU A 104 -4.64 13.94 10.15
C GLU A 104 -5.50 15.21 10.15
N VAL A 105 -6.82 15.06 10.23
CA VAL A 105 -7.77 16.17 10.29
C VAL A 105 -7.66 16.87 11.65
N ALA A 106 -7.71 16.15 12.77
CA ALA A 106 -7.64 16.79 14.09
C ALA A 106 -6.28 17.49 14.32
N TYR A 107 -5.18 16.96 13.78
CA TYR A 107 -3.89 17.64 13.85
C TYR A 107 -3.85 18.90 12.97
N GLY A 108 -4.38 18.81 11.73
CA GLY A 108 -4.50 19.94 10.80
C GLY A 108 -5.43 21.06 11.27
N PHE A 109 -6.38 20.75 12.16
CA PHE A 109 -7.30 21.72 12.78
C PHE A 109 -7.02 21.97 14.27
N SER A 110 -5.84 21.61 14.78
CA SER A 110 -5.46 21.93 16.16
C SER A 110 -5.47 23.45 16.40
N VAL A 111 -5.82 23.86 17.63
CA VAL A 111 -5.90 25.28 18.00
C VAL A 111 -4.55 25.96 17.78
N GLU A 112 -3.46 25.25 18.03
CA GLU A 112 -2.08 25.70 17.84
C GLU A 112 -1.76 25.91 16.35
N ALA A 113 -2.11 24.96 15.47
CA ALA A 113 -1.93 25.09 14.03
C ALA A 113 -2.80 26.22 13.44
N LEU A 114 -4.04 26.35 13.92
CA LEU A 114 -4.95 27.43 13.53
C LEU A 114 -4.49 28.79 14.07
N GLN A 115 -3.91 28.85 15.27
CA GLN A 115 -3.31 30.07 15.82
C GLN A 115 -2.07 30.52 15.02
N ALA A 116 -1.25 29.55 14.57
CA ALA A 116 -0.13 29.83 13.67
C ALA A 116 -0.61 30.36 12.30
N ALA A 117 -1.69 29.79 11.75
CA ALA A 117 -2.32 30.28 10.52
C ALA A 117 -3.09 31.61 10.70
N ARG A 118 -3.49 31.94 11.93
CA ARG A 118 -4.15 33.19 12.33
C ARG A 118 -3.16 34.34 12.54
N GLN A 119 -1.84 34.09 12.51
CA GLN A 119 -0.85 35.16 12.48
C GLN A 119 -1.22 36.08 11.31
N PRO A 120 -1.46 37.39 11.56
CA PRO A 120 -1.91 38.29 10.53
C PRO A 120 -0.89 38.26 9.40
N VAL A 121 -1.36 38.12 8.15
CA VAL A 121 -0.52 38.45 6.99
C VAL A 121 -0.04 39.87 7.25
N ILE A 122 1.23 40.03 7.63
CA ILE A 122 1.83 41.34 7.84
C ILE A 122 1.86 41.98 6.45
N GLN A 123 0.80 42.71 6.13
CA GLN A 123 0.77 43.58 4.98
C GLN A 123 1.78 44.68 5.29
N HIS A 124 3.02 44.49 4.86
CA HIS A 124 3.91 45.64 4.65
C HIS A 124 3.27 46.50 3.55
N THR A 125 2.49 47.49 4.02
CA THR A 125 2.22 48.81 3.46
C THR A 125 2.04 48.92 1.95
N ALA A 126 0.86 49.40 1.50
CA ALA A 126 0.77 50.71 0.84
C ALA A 126 -0.66 51.09 0.39
N GLN A 127 -1.15 52.16 1.04
CA GLN A 127 -1.99 53.28 0.56
C GLN A 127 -3.44 53.08 0.07
N PRO A 128 -4.37 53.99 0.47
CA PRO A 128 -5.77 53.94 0.09
C PRO A 128 -5.94 54.44 -1.36
N ARG A 129 -6.37 53.56 -2.26
CA ARG A 129 -6.78 53.94 -3.62
C ARG A 129 -8.20 54.48 -3.59
N ILE A 130 -8.33 55.80 -3.71
CA ILE A 130 -9.58 56.49 -4.05
C ILE A 130 -10.12 55.87 -5.35
N ARG A 131 -11.40 55.47 -5.34
CA ARG A 131 -12.11 55.01 -6.53
C ARG A 131 -12.24 56.17 -7.52
N GLN A 132 -11.66 56.02 -8.70
CA GLN A 132 -12.24 56.62 -9.90
C GLN A 132 -12.63 55.53 -10.89
N SER A 133 -13.85 55.71 -11.35
CA SER A 133 -14.69 54.86 -12.17
C SER A 133 -14.18 54.68 -13.60
N ALA A 134 -14.41 53.47 -14.12
CA ALA A 134 -14.76 53.09 -15.48
C ALA A 134 -14.03 53.76 -16.66
N ILE A 135 -13.44 52.95 -17.56
CA ILE A 135 -13.74 52.92 -19.00
C ILE A 135 -13.22 51.59 -19.61
N LYS A 136 -14.02 51.07 -20.55
CA LYS A 136 -13.95 49.79 -21.28
C LYS A 136 -12.76 49.65 -22.26
N LYS A 137 -12.44 48.36 -22.54
CA LYS A 137 -11.88 47.76 -23.78
C LYS A 137 -10.47 48.16 -24.23
N ASN A 138 -9.52 47.20 -24.22
CA ASN A 138 -8.85 46.72 -25.45
C ASN A 138 -7.98 45.46 -25.24
N ASN A 139 -8.03 44.55 -26.21
CA ASN A 139 -7.04 43.49 -26.49
C ASN A 139 -5.78 44.13 -27.17
N PRO A 140 -4.66 43.44 -27.48
CA PRO A 140 -4.07 42.17 -27.01
C PRO A 140 -2.53 42.25 -26.71
N LYS A 141 -1.97 41.14 -26.19
CA LYS A 141 -0.64 40.53 -26.49
C LYS A 141 0.69 41.34 -26.38
N TYR A 142 1.54 40.84 -25.47
CA TYR A 142 3.01 40.99 -25.30
C TYR A 142 3.56 42.29 -24.69
N PHE A 143 4.12 42.18 -23.47
CA PHE A 143 5.19 43.05 -22.98
C PHE A 143 6.30 42.22 -22.29
N ILE A 144 7.50 42.41 -22.83
CA ILE A 144 8.85 41.95 -22.44
C ILE A 144 9.15 42.56 -21.03
N THR A 145 9.86 41.97 -20.05
CA THR A 145 11.27 41.51 -19.99
C THR A 145 11.60 40.98 -18.58
N LEU A 146 12.36 39.88 -18.49
CA LEU A 146 13.50 39.67 -17.56
C LEU A 146 14.34 38.43 -17.94
N ALA A 147 14.15 37.91 -19.17
CA ALA A 147 15.05 36.96 -19.82
C ALA A 147 16.43 37.56 -20.15
N HIS A 148 16.66 38.86 -19.94
CA HIS A 148 17.95 39.51 -20.23
C HIS A 148 18.90 39.60 -19.01
N LEU A 149 18.42 39.42 -17.78
CA LEU A 149 19.28 39.53 -16.59
C LEU A 149 19.69 38.18 -16.00
N LYS A 150 19.05 37.07 -16.38
CA LYS A 150 19.51 35.73 -15.96
C LYS A 150 20.79 35.29 -16.70
N TRP A 151 21.02 35.80 -17.92
CA TRP A 151 22.30 35.66 -18.63
C TRP A 151 23.46 36.34 -17.87
N LEU A 152 23.17 37.43 -17.16
CA LEU A 152 24.14 38.10 -16.27
C LEU A 152 24.44 37.31 -14.99
N PHE A 153 23.56 36.41 -14.55
CA PHE A 153 23.79 35.55 -13.38
C PHE A 153 24.51 34.23 -13.72
N GLN A 154 24.60 33.85 -15.00
CA GLN A 154 25.34 32.64 -15.41
C GLN A 154 26.82 32.87 -15.73
N THR A 155 27.28 34.11 -15.85
CA THR A 155 28.67 34.43 -16.26
C THR A 155 29.61 34.79 -15.12
N VAL A 156 29.12 35.03 -13.90
CA VAL A 156 29.96 35.57 -12.80
C VAL A 156 30.40 34.51 -11.76
N THR A 157 29.83 33.30 -11.74
CA THR A 157 30.26 32.25 -10.78
C THR A 157 31.04 31.10 -11.42
N ALA A 158 31.66 31.34 -12.58
CA ALA A 158 32.62 30.41 -13.23
C ALA A 158 34.10 30.82 -13.02
N LYS A 159 34.38 31.79 -12.16
CA LYS A 159 35.73 32.16 -11.71
C LYS A 159 35.68 32.48 -10.22
N LEU A 160 35.65 31.44 -9.39
CA LEU A 160 36.08 31.40 -7.97
C LEU A 160 35.73 29.97 -7.48
N LEU A 161 36.60 29.00 -7.21
CA LEU A 161 38.04 28.96 -6.93
C LEU A 161 38.58 30.11 -6.08
#